data_AF-W4R0E2-F1
#
_entry.id   AF-W4R0E2-F1
#
_cell.length_a   1.000
_cell.length_b   1.000
_cell.length_c   1.000
_cell.angle_alpha   90.00
_cell.angle_beta   90.00
_cell.angle_gamma   90.00
#
_symmetry.space_group_name_H-M   'P 1'
#
loop_
_entity.id
_entity.type
_entity.pdbx_description
1 polymer ?
#
loop_
_entity_poly.entity_id
_entity_poly.type
_entity_poly.pdbx_seq_one_letter_code
_entity_poly.pdbx_strand_id
1 'polypeptide(L)'
;MEQKKEVTPTVVKKEPRKKLSYKDQLDWNQIEDKIMLLEQKIEELDSKVTEAGSDYGKIQEFLKEKEEVERQLEQAMDRWTELSELVEEINQHS
;
A
#
# COMPACT_ATOMS: atom_id res chain seq x y z
N MET A 1 -65.00 13.07 -12.48
CA MET A 1 -63.93 12.74 -13.44
C MET A 1 -62.64 12.84 -12.64
N GLU A 2 -62.25 11.73 -12.01
CA GLU A 2 -61.06 11.70 -11.16
C GLU A 2 -59.81 11.75 -12.05
N GLN A 3 -59.03 12.82 -11.90
CA GLN A 3 -57.78 13.00 -12.61
C GLN A 3 -56.76 11.97 -12.10
N LYS A 4 -56.36 11.05 -12.97
CA LYS A 4 -55.20 10.18 -12.77
C LYS A 4 -53.94 11.04 -12.84
N LYS A 5 -53.30 11.29 -11.69
CA LYS A 5 -51.93 11.80 -11.65
C LYS A 5 -50.99 10.63 -11.98
N GLU A 6 -50.44 10.66 -13.19
CA GLU A 6 -49.30 9.84 -13.58
C GLU A 6 -48.08 10.27 -12.75
N VAL A 7 -47.59 9.37 -11.92
CA VAL A 7 -46.27 9.46 -11.29
C VAL A 7 -45.26 8.83 -12.23
N THR A 8 -44.54 9.67 -12.98
CA THR A 8 -43.33 9.25 -13.70
C THR A 8 -42.26 8.80 -12.71
N PRO A 9 -41.60 7.65 -12.89
CA PRO A 9 -40.53 7.23 -12.00
C PRO A 9 -39.30 8.09 -12.31
N THR A 10 -38.99 9.02 -11.41
CA THR A 10 -37.74 9.77 -11.44
C THR A 10 -36.59 8.78 -11.27
N VAL A 11 -35.89 8.45 -12.35
CA VAL A 11 -34.66 7.65 -12.31
C VAL A 11 -33.62 8.46 -11.55
N VAL A 12 -33.49 8.19 -10.25
CA VAL A 12 -32.41 8.73 -9.43
C VAL A 12 -31.11 8.11 -9.95
N LYS A 13 -30.35 8.87 -10.76
CA LYS A 13 -28.96 8.54 -11.06
C LYS A 13 -28.20 8.56 -9.73
N LYS A 14 -27.91 7.39 -9.18
CA LYS A 14 -26.95 7.26 -8.08
C LYS A 14 -25.60 7.71 -8.62
N GLU A 15 -25.03 8.74 -8.02
CA GLU A 15 -23.64 9.10 -8.32
C GLU A 15 -22.74 7.91 -8.00
N PRO A 16 -21.76 7.59 -8.88
CA PRO A 16 -20.87 6.48 -8.63
C PRO A 16 -20.04 6.78 -7.38
N ARG A 17 -20.07 5.86 -6.41
CA ARG A 17 -19.18 5.94 -5.24
C ARG A 17 -17.73 6.03 -5.71
N LYS A 18 -16.96 6.98 -5.16
CA LYS A 18 -15.52 7.02 -5.35
C LYS A 18 -14.92 5.69 -4.90
N LYS A 19 -13.89 5.22 -5.60
CA LYS A 19 -13.12 3.99 -5.32
C LYS A 19 -11.67 4.22 -5.68
N LEU A 20 -10.77 3.45 -5.08
CA LEU A 20 -9.37 3.37 -5.47
C LEU A 20 -9.26 3.02 -6.97
N SER A 21 -8.20 3.50 -7.62
CA SER A 21 -7.86 3.01 -8.95
C SER A 21 -7.44 1.54 -8.88
N TYR A 22 -7.46 0.84 -10.03
CA TYR A 22 -7.02 -0.56 -10.07
C TYR A 22 -5.58 -0.74 -9.55
N LYS A 23 -4.69 0.19 -9.87
CA LYS A 23 -3.29 0.16 -9.42
C LYS A 23 -3.21 0.38 -7.91
N ASP A 24 -3.89 1.40 -7.40
CA ASP A 24 -3.89 1.71 -5.96
C ASP A 24 -4.50 0.57 -5.15
N GLN A 25 -5.55 -0.08 -5.68
CA GLN A 25 -6.15 -1.24 -5.04
C GLN A 25 -5.22 -2.45 -5.02
N LEU A 26 -4.45 -2.68 -6.10
CA LEU A 26 -3.45 -3.74 -6.12
C LEU A 26 -2.34 -3.45 -5.11
N ASP A 27 -1.82 -2.23 -5.10
CA ASP A 27 -0.79 -1.79 -4.14
C ASP A 27 -1.33 -1.98 -2.71
N TRP A 28 -2.53 -1.50 -2.40
CA TRP A 28 -3.16 -1.62 -1.08
C TRP A 28 -3.26 -3.07 -0.60
N ASN A 29 -3.62 -4.00 -1.49
CA ASN A 29 -3.75 -5.41 -1.14
C ASN A 29 -2.40 -6.11 -0.88
N GLN A 30 -1.27 -5.53 -1.30
CA GLN A 30 0.04 -6.19 -1.26
C GLN A 30 1.07 -5.45 -0.39
N ILE A 31 0.81 -4.18 -0.05
CA ILE A 31 1.82 -3.32 0.54
C ILE A 31 2.17 -3.70 1.98
N GLU A 32 1.21 -4.19 2.76
CA GLU A 32 1.46 -4.67 4.12
C GLU A 32 2.37 -5.90 4.12
N ASP A 33 2.08 -6.88 3.26
CA ASP A 33 2.94 -8.05 3.06
C ASP A 33 4.33 -7.63 2.57
N LYS A 34 4.40 -6.66 1.66
CA LYS A 34 5.67 -6.14 1.15
C LYS A 34 6.50 -5.50 2.27
N ILE A 35 5.89 -4.69 3.14
CA ILE A 35 6.55 -4.06 4.29
C ILE A 35 7.12 -5.15 5.22
N MET A 36 6.30 -6.12 5.61
CA MET A 36 6.72 -7.24 6.47
C MET A 36 7.89 -8.03 5.87
N LEU A 37 7.85 -8.34 4.57
CA LEU A 37 8.93 -9.06 3.89
C LEU A 37 10.23 -8.24 3.82
N LEU A 38 10.14 -6.91 3.66
CA LEU A 38 11.30 -6.03 3.67
C LEU A 38 11.92 -5.96 5.08
N GLU A 39 11.11 -5.85 6.12
CA GLU A 39 11.57 -5.89 7.52
C GLU A 39 12.27 -7.21 7.84
N GLN A 40 11.65 -8.35 7.50
CA GLN A 40 12.28 -9.67 7.68
C GLN A 40 13.61 -9.76 6.95
N LYS A 41 13.69 -9.26 5.71
CA LYS A 41 14.93 -9.27 4.93
C LYS A 41 16.03 -8.44 5.60
N ILE A 42 15.69 -7.31 6.22
CA ILE A 42 16.63 -6.49 6.99
C ILE A 42 17.20 -7.30 8.17
N GLU A 43 16.34 -7.96 8.94
CA GLU A 43 16.77 -8.82 10.07
C GLU A 43 17.68 -9.99 9.61
N GLU A 44 17.35 -10.61 8.47
CA GLU A 44 18.17 -11.64 7.87
C GLU A 44 19.55 -11.11 7.44
N LEU A 45 19.62 -9.90 6.88
CA LEU A 45 20.87 -9.27 6.49
C LEU A 45 21.72 -8.90 7.71
N ASP A 46 21.11 -8.43 8.79
CA ASP A 46 21.82 -8.17 10.06
C ASP A 46 22.43 -9.43 10.66
N SER A 47 21.70 -10.55 10.58
CA SER A 47 22.21 -11.86 10.98
C SER A 47 23.40 -12.27 10.12
N LYS A 48 23.30 -12.11 8.80
CA LYS A 48 24.40 -12.42 7.85
C LYS A 48 25.64 -11.55 8.05
N VAL A 49 25.48 -10.27 8.39
CA VAL A 49 26.60 -9.38 8.74
C VAL A 49 27.33 -9.91 9.97
N THR A 50 26.58 -10.35 10.99
CA THR A 50 27.15 -10.93 12.21
C THR A 50 27.86 -12.26 11.93
N GLU A 51 27.25 -13.13 11.12
CA GLU A 51 27.79 -14.44 10.75
C GLU A 51 29.03 -14.38 9.85
N ALA A 52 29.18 -13.31 9.05
CA ALA A 52 30.33 -13.12 8.16
C ALA A 52 31.67 -12.97 8.90
N GLY A 53 31.65 -12.61 10.19
CA GLY A 53 32.84 -12.56 11.05
C GLY A 53 33.89 -11.57 10.56
N SER A 54 35.02 -12.08 10.05
CA SER A 54 36.12 -11.25 9.52
C SER A 54 36.14 -11.12 7.99
N ASP A 55 35.13 -11.67 7.29
CA ASP A 55 34.99 -11.50 5.84
C ASP A 55 34.43 -10.10 5.52
N TYR A 56 35.32 -9.11 5.54
CA TYR A 56 34.97 -7.71 5.28
C TYR A 56 34.35 -7.49 3.91
N GLY A 57 34.66 -8.33 2.92
CA GLY A 57 34.04 -8.26 1.58
C GLY A 57 32.55 -8.53 1.66
N LYS A 58 32.17 -9.66 2.26
CA LYS A 58 30.75 -10.02 2.47
C LYS A 58 30.02 -9.05 3.38
N ILE A 59 30.67 -8.58 4.45
CA ILE A 59 30.07 -7.57 5.33
C ILE A 59 29.69 -6.31 4.54
N GLN A 60 30.58 -5.81 3.69
CA GLN A 60 30.29 -4.62 2.87
C GLN A 60 29.18 -4.87 1.86
N GLU A 61 29.11 -6.06 1.26
CA GLU A 61 28.02 -6.43 0.35
C GLU A 61 26.67 -6.48 1.08
N PHE A 62 26.61 -7.16 2.24
CA PHE A 62 25.37 -7.25 3.02
C PHE A 62 24.91 -5.90 3.56
N LEU A 63 25.83 -5.03 3.99
CA LEU A 63 25.48 -3.69 4.44
C LEU A 63 24.90 -2.83 3.31
N LYS A 64 25.45 -2.92 2.09
CA LYS A 64 24.89 -2.23 0.92
C LYS A 64 23.51 -2.77 0.55
N GLU A 65 23.33 -4.09 0.60
CA GLU A 65 22.03 -4.68 0.37
C GLU A 65 21.03 -4.25 1.45
N LYS A 66 21.46 -4.17 2.71
CA LYS A 66 20.62 -3.70 3.82
C LYS A 66 20.15 -2.26 3.59
N GLU A 67 21.06 -1.35 3.26
CA GLU A 67 20.74 0.06 2.97
C GLU A 67 19.73 0.19 1.81
N GLU A 68 19.88 -0.65 0.77
CA GLU A 68 18.93 -0.71 -0.33
C GLU A 68 17.53 -1.20 0.11
N VAL A 69 17.48 -2.22 0.95
CA VAL A 69 16.20 -2.78 1.46
C VAL A 69 15.54 -1.80 2.43
N GLU A 70 16.30 -1.12 3.28
CA GLU A 70 15.80 -0.05 4.17
C GLU A 70 15.17 1.09 3.36
N ARG A 71 15.82 1.51 2.27
CA ARG A 71 15.24 2.53 1.38
C ARG A 71 13.94 2.05 0.71
N GLN A 72 13.87 0.77 0.33
CA GLN A 72 12.62 0.20 -0.22
C GLN A 72 11.52 0.10 0.83
N LEU A 73 11.87 -0.17 2.10
CA LEU A 73 10.93 -0.18 3.21
C LEU A 73 10.35 1.22 3.44
N GLU A 74 11.20 2.25 3.50
CA GLU A 74 10.76 3.65 3.62
C GLU A 74 9.78 4.02 2.50
N GLN A 75 10.11 3.71 1.25
CA GLN A 75 9.21 3.95 0.11
C GLN A 75 7.89 3.20 0.20
N ALA A 76 7.89 1.98 0.76
CA ALA A 76 6.67 1.21 0.97
C ALA A 76 5.81 1.82 2.10
N MET A 77 6.44 2.32 3.16
CA MET A 77 5.74 3.02 4.25
C MET A 77 5.11 4.34 3.79
N ASP A 78 5.84 5.12 3.00
CA ASP A 78 5.32 6.35 2.38
C ASP A 78 4.11 6.04 1.49
N ARG A 79 4.23 5.01 0.63
CA ARG A 79 3.15 4.59 -0.24
C ARG A 79 1.94 4.04 0.53
N TRP A 80 2.15 3.34 1.64
CA TRP A 80 1.05 2.88 2.51
C TRP A 80 0.32 4.06 3.14
N THR A 81 1.06 5.11 3.53
CA THR A 81 0.50 6.35 4.07
C THR A 81 -0.37 7.05 3.02
N GLU A 82 0.15 7.25 1.80
CA GLU A 82 -0.62 7.83 0.68
C GLU A 82 -1.92 7.07 0.41
N LEU A 83 -1.86 5.74 0.36
CA LEU A 83 -3.02 4.90 0.09
C LEU A 83 -4.04 4.98 1.24
N SER A 84 -3.57 5.05 2.48
CA SER A 84 -4.43 5.20 3.66
C SER A 84 -5.20 6.50 3.63
N GLU A 85 -4.52 7.62 3.31
CA GLU A 85 -5.16 8.93 3.13
C GLU A 85 -6.21 8.87 2.01
N LEU A 86 -5.88 8.27 0.87
CA LEU A 86 -6.82 8.14 -0.25
C LEU A 86 -8.05 7.28 0.12
N VAL A 87 -7.86 6.20 0.88
CA VAL A 87 -8.97 5.37 1.40
C VAL A 87 -9.84 6.18 2.36
N GLU A 88 -9.24 6.96 3.25
CA GLU A 88 -9.98 7.83 4.17
C GLU A 88 -10.80 8.88 3.40
N GLU A 89 -10.20 9.58 2.44
CA GLU A 89 -10.90 10.55 1.59
C GLU A 89 -12.08 9.91 0.85
N ILE A 90 -11.90 8.71 0.30
CA ILE A 90 -12.97 7.97 -0.37
C ILE A 90 -14.11 7.68 0.62
N ASN A 91 -13.79 7.20 1.81
CA ASN A 91 -14.78 6.85 2.84
C ASN A 91 -15.53 8.08 3.38
N GLN A 92 -14.86 9.23 3.50
CA GLN A 92 -15.49 10.49 3.91
C GLN A 92 -16.47 11.04 2.87
N HIS A 93 -16.27 10.69 1.59
CA HIS A 93 -17.09 11.15 0.46
C HIS A 93 -18.06 10.09 -0.11
N SER A 94 -18.18 8.91 0.51
CA SER A 94 -18.99 7.77 0.04
C SER A 94 -20.29 7.55 0.81
#